data_AF-A0A9N9U3X7-F1
#
_entry.id   AF-A0A9N9U3X7-F1
#
_cell.length_a   1.000
_cell.length_b   1.000
_cell.length_c   1.000
_cell.angle_alpha   90.00
_cell.angle_beta   90.00
_cell.angle_gamma   90.00
#
_symmetry.space_group_name_H-M   'P 1'
#
loop_
_entity.id
_entity.type
_entity.pdbx_description
1 polymer ?
#
loop_
_entity_poly.entity_id
_entity_poly.type
_entity_poly.pdbx_seq_one_letter_code
_entity_poly.pdbx_strand_id
1 'polypeptide(L)'
;MRVNFSTVVTLLTSATPAVHAHYFFDVLVIDGVESKPIEYVRENTRAIKYMPTKFINTFDNLTPLSTDFRCNLGAGSGSATDVAKVAPGTPLAFKLAVGATMQHPGPAFVYMSKAPGDVKEYAGDGDWFKIHQEGICNDGPVTTTAWCTWDKDRISFQIPAGTPAGQYLVRVEHVGLHGAHAGEAEFFYACGQIEVTGNGAGVPGPTVKFPGAYQPKDAPWNFGVYGTDRDFPFPEPAVWTGGDSGSGSNATQPTPATTAPISSKSPVTSATSVTEASFSSQTPVSSQTPIVGGNNAGKPSKCSAKKHRKRAHVH
;
A
#
# COMPACT_ATOMS: atom_id res chain seq x y z
N MET A 1 -24.53 41.94 44.92
CA MET A 1 -24.55 41.17 43.65
C MET A 1 -23.18 40.50 43.54
N ARG A 2 -23.09 39.18 43.78
CA ARG A 2 -21.83 38.43 43.69
C ARG A 2 -21.84 37.66 42.37
N VAL A 3 -20.86 37.92 41.50
CA VAL A 3 -20.69 37.21 40.23
C VAL A 3 -19.51 36.24 40.41
N ASN A 4 -19.78 34.94 40.36
CA ASN A 4 -18.75 33.90 40.35
C ASN A 4 -18.37 33.61 38.90
N PHE A 5 -17.14 33.90 38.51
CA PHE A 5 -16.57 33.44 37.24
C PHE A 5 -15.91 32.08 37.47
N SER A 6 -16.57 31.02 37.03
CA SER A 6 -15.99 29.68 36.96
C SER A 6 -15.26 29.56 35.63
N THR A 7 -13.94 29.71 35.64
CA THR A 7 -13.09 29.57 34.46
C THR A 7 -12.99 28.10 34.07
N VAL A 8 -13.68 27.71 32.99
CA VAL A 8 -13.50 26.40 32.35
C VAL A 8 -12.25 26.49 31.47
N VAL A 9 -11.19 25.81 31.88
CA VAL A 9 -9.98 25.63 31.05
C VAL A 9 -10.20 24.40 30.17
N THR A 10 -10.49 24.64 28.89
CA THR A 10 -10.56 23.58 27.87
C THR A 10 -9.14 23.23 27.43
N LEU A 11 -8.62 22.09 27.89
CA LEU A 11 -7.33 21.57 27.47
C LEU A 11 -7.48 20.96 26.06
N LEU A 12 -7.05 21.69 25.03
CA LEU A 12 -7.05 21.20 23.65
C LEU A 12 -5.81 20.30 23.47
N THR A 13 -5.97 18.99 23.61
CA THR A 13 -4.91 18.02 23.29
C THR A 13 -4.70 17.99 21.78
N SER A 14 -3.65 18.65 21.30
CA SER A 14 -3.17 18.54 19.93
C SER A 14 -2.68 17.11 19.68
N ALA A 15 -3.52 16.29 19.03
CA ALA A 15 -3.09 15.01 18.50
C ALA A 15 -2.17 15.28 17.30
N THR A 16 -0.86 15.19 17.50
CA THR A 16 0.09 15.16 16.39
C THR A 16 -0.14 13.86 15.60
N PRO A 17 -0.42 13.90 14.29
CA PRO A 17 -0.49 12.67 13.52
C PRO A 17 0.89 12.02 13.56
N ALA A 18 0.97 10.82 14.13
CA ALA A 18 2.14 9.99 14.00
C ALA A 18 2.21 9.57 12.53
N VAL A 19 3.10 10.19 11.75
CA VAL A 19 3.39 9.74 10.39
C VAL A 19 4.14 8.43 10.51
N HIS A 20 3.39 7.33 10.56
CA HIS A 20 3.95 6.00 10.56
C HIS A 20 4.23 5.61 9.11
N ALA A 21 5.51 5.48 8.73
CA ALA A 21 5.87 5.15 7.36
C ALA A 21 5.46 3.71 6.98
N HIS A 22 5.40 2.79 7.95
CA HIS A 22 4.92 1.43 7.71
C HIS A 22 3.41 1.27 7.92
N TYR A 23 2.80 0.29 7.26
CA TYR A 23 1.35 0.11 7.23
C TYR A 23 0.98 -1.35 6.95
N PHE A 24 -0.31 -1.67 7.05
CA PHE A 24 -0.85 -3.00 6.72
C PHE A 24 -2.25 -2.86 6.14
N PHE A 25 -2.69 -3.85 5.37
CA PHE A 25 -4.03 -3.92 4.79
C PHE A 25 -4.94 -4.76 5.70
N ASP A 26 -6.14 -4.28 5.97
CA ASP A 26 -7.14 -4.99 6.78
C ASP A 26 -8.58 -4.82 6.28
N VAL A 27 -8.83 -3.96 5.29
CA VAL A 27 -10.18 -3.72 4.76
C VAL A 27 -10.23 -4.10 3.28
N LEU A 28 -11.26 -4.86 2.91
CA LEU A 28 -11.62 -5.09 1.52
C LEU A 28 -12.72 -4.11 1.12
N VAL A 29 -12.54 -3.43 0.01
CA VAL A 29 -13.55 -2.54 -0.58
C VAL A 29 -14.15 -3.25 -1.78
N ILE A 30 -15.46 -3.46 -1.77
CA ILE A 30 -16.19 -4.22 -2.80
C ILE A 30 -17.20 -3.27 -3.43
N ASP A 31 -17.03 -2.99 -4.72
CA ASP A 31 -17.90 -2.07 -5.46
C ASP A 31 -18.08 -0.72 -4.75
N GLY A 32 -16.96 -0.19 -4.24
CA GLY A 32 -16.93 1.08 -3.49
C GLY A 32 -17.37 1.00 -2.02
N VAL A 33 -17.85 -0.14 -1.54
CA VAL A 33 -18.29 -0.34 -0.15
C VAL A 33 -17.16 -0.95 0.69
N GLU A 34 -16.76 -0.28 1.76
CA GLU A 34 -15.74 -0.78 2.69
C GLU A 34 -16.32 -1.84 3.63
N SER A 35 -15.66 -3.01 3.73
CA SER A 35 -15.96 -4.02 4.75
C SER A 35 -15.54 -3.55 6.15
N LYS A 36 -15.90 -4.32 7.18
CA LYS A 36 -15.24 -4.17 8.48
C LYS A 36 -13.77 -4.59 8.34
N PRO A 37 -12.86 -4.03 9.17
CA PRO A 37 -11.52 -4.57 9.31
C PRO A 37 -11.55 -6.08 9.56
N ILE A 38 -10.64 -6.81 8.93
CA ILE A 38 -10.42 -8.26 9.00
C ILE A 38 -11.63 -9.16 8.68
N GLU A 39 -12.72 -8.59 8.16
CA GLU A 39 -13.92 -9.37 7.76
C GLU A 39 -13.60 -10.33 6.62
N TYR A 40 -13.02 -9.81 5.54
CA TYR A 40 -12.62 -10.60 4.36
C TYR A 40 -11.11 -10.69 4.17
N VAL A 41 -10.33 -10.05 5.03
CA VAL A 41 -8.86 -10.04 5.00
C VAL A 41 -8.33 -10.88 6.15
N ARG A 42 -7.42 -11.80 5.86
CA ARG A 42 -6.79 -12.64 6.88
C ARG A 42 -5.91 -11.81 7.79
N GLU A 43 -6.12 -11.97 9.08
CA GLU A 43 -5.36 -11.25 10.09
C GLU A 43 -3.97 -11.86 10.27
N ASN A 44 -2.93 -11.03 10.27
CA ASN A 44 -1.58 -11.45 10.66
C ASN A 44 -1.40 -11.41 12.18
N THR A 45 -0.53 -12.28 12.70
CA THR A 45 -0.28 -12.48 14.13
C THR A 45 0.97 -11.75 14.63
N ARG A 46 1.53 -10.83 13.83
CA ARG A 46 2.73 -10.08 14.22
C ARG A 46 2.48 -9.25 15.47
N ALA A 47 3.46 -9.22 16.38
CA ALA A 47 3.42 -8.35 17.56
C ALA A 47 3.33 -6.87 17.17
N ILE A 48 3.93 -6.50 16.03
CA ILE A 48 3.83 -5.18 15.41
C ILE A 48 3.32 -5.37 13.97
N LYS A 49 1.99 -5.27 13.80
CA LYS A 49 1.26 -5.63 12.56
C LYS A 49 1.73 -4.91 11.29
N TYR A 50 2.19 -3.67 11.43
CA TYR A 50 2.58 -2.82 10.32
C TYR A 50 4.01 -3.05 9.82
N MET A 51 4.83 -3.88 10.49
CA MET A 51 6.21 -4.06 10.05
C MET A 51 6.26 -4.68 8.64
N PRO A 52 7.28 -4.39 7.82
CA PRO A 52 7.47 -5.03 6.53
C PRO A 52 8.06 -6.43 6.68
N THR A 53 8.04 -7.21 5.60
CA THR A 53 8.95 -8.35 5.40
C THR A 53 10.15 -7.87 4.60
N LYS A 54 11.35 -8.40 4.84
CA LYS A 54 12.58 -8.08 4.11
C LYS A 54 13.40 -9.34 3.85
N PHE A 55 14.33 -9.32 2.89
CA PHE A 55 15.29 -10.41 2.69
C PHE A 55 16.39 -10.44 3.75
N ILE A 56 16.84 -9.27 4.21
CA ILE A 56 17.85 -9.08 5.24
C ILE A 56 17.32 -8.11 6.30
N ASN A 57 17.96 -8.07 7.48
CA ASN A 57 17.56 -7.20 8.59
C ASN A 57 16.07 -7.37 8.96
N THR A 58 15.63 -8.63 9.01
CA THR A 58 14.24 -9.01 9.28
C THR A 58 13.81 -8.65 10.69
N PHE A 59 12.55 -8.24 10.87
CA PHE A 59 11.99 -7.92 12.19
C PHE A 59 11.70 -9.17 13.05
N ASP A 60 11.12 -10.19 12.43
CA ASP A 60 10.50 -11.36 13.07
C ASP A 60 10.91 -12.67 12.37
N ASN A 61 12.13 -12.69 11.82
CA ASN A 61 12.72 -13.81 11.07
C ASN A 61 11.85 -14.29 9.88
N LEU A 62 11.01 -13.38 9.35
CA LEU A 62 10.21 -13.59 8.16
C LEU A 62 10.93 -13.02 6.95
N THR A 63 11.06 -13.82 5.90
CA THR A 63 11.65 -13.41 4.61
C THR A 63 10.71 -13.75 3.46
N PRO A 64 10.92 -13.21 2.24
CA PRO A 64 10.18 -13.65 1.07
C PRO A 64 10.35 -15.14 0.68
N LEU A 65 11.30 -15.84 1.31
CA LEU A 65 11.54 -17.27 1.14
C LEU A 65 10.76 -18.13 2.14
N SER A 66 10.13 -17.52 3.14
CA SER A 66 9.34 -18.21 4.17
C SER A 66 7.95 -18.56 3.66
N THR A 67 7.36 -19.67 4.13
CA THR A 67 5.98 -20.07 3.78
C THR A 67 4.96 -18.98 4.08
N ASP A 68 5.10 -18.30 5.22
CA ASP A 68 4.21 -17.22 5.64
C ASP A 68 4.27 -15.99 4.73
N PHE A 69 5.25 -15.87 3.82
CA PHE A 69 5.30 -14.80 2.84
C PHE A 69 4.12 -14.79 1.85
N ARG A 70 3.36 -15.88 1.78
CA ARG A 70 2.11 -15.92 1.01
C ARG A 70 1.13 -14.85 1.47
N CYS A 71 0.80 -14.85 2.76
CA CYS A 71 -0.31 -14.09 3.31
C CYS A 71 0.02 -13.28 4.56
N ASN A 72 1.28 -13.30 5.00
CA ASN A 72 1.87 -12.67 6.18
C ASN A 72 1.91 -13.62 7.39
N LEU A 73 2.68 -13.29 8.42
CA LEU A 73 2.94 -14.16 9.58
C LEU A 73 1.62 -14.63 10.21
N GLY A 74 1.44 -15.94 10.32
CA GLY A 74 0.26 -16.56 10.92
C GLY A 74 -1.04 -16.49 10.11
N ALA A 75 -1.04 -15.84 8.94
CA ALA A 75 -2.22 -15.69 8.07
C ALA A 75 -2.40 -16.85 7.07
N GLY A 76 -1.77 -18.00 7.33
CA GLY A 76 -1.90 -19.21 6.52
C GLY A 76 -3.28 -19.88 6.62
N SER A 77 -3.99 -19.70 7.74
CA SER A 77 -5.36 -20.19 7.93
C SER A 77 -6.39 -19.10 7.62
N GLY A 78 -7.51 -19.50 7.01
CA GLY A 78 -8.64 -18.64 6.70
C GLY A 78 -9.86 -18.85 7.60
N SER A 79 -9.76 -19.71 8.62
CA SER A 79 -10.91 -20.19 9.39
C SER A 79 -11.71 -19.08 10.09
N ALA A 80 -11.05 -18.01 10.52
CA ALA A 80 -11.66 -16.87 11.19
C ALA A 80 -12.06 -15.72 10.24
N THR A 81 -11.81 -15.86 8.94
CA THR A 81 -12.07 -14.83 7.93
C THR A 81 -13.27 -15.25 7.09
N ASP A 82 -14.17 -14.32 6.78
CA ASP A 82 -15.32 -14.58 5.93
C ASP A 82 -14.93 -14.57 4.45
N VAL A 83 -15.88 -14.96 3.58
CA VAL A 83 -15.66 -15.06 2.13
C VAL A 83 -16.59 -14.09 1.43
N ALA A 84 -16.02 -13.10 0.74
CA ALA A 84 -16.80 -12.11 0.00
C ALA A 84 -17.26 -12.68 -1.34
N LYS A 85 -18.57 -12.64 -1.61
CA LYS A 85 -19.12 -13.02 -2.92
C LYS A 85 -18.97 -11.87 -3.90
N VAL A 86 -18.34 -12.13 -5.05
CA VAL A 86 -18.11 -11.12 -6.10
C VAL A 86 -18.42 -11.69 -7.48
N ALA A 87 -18.87 -10.86 -8.40
CA ALA A 87 -18.99 -11.23 -9.81
C ALA A 87 -17.69 -10.90 -10.57
N PRO A 88 -17.36 -11.60 -11.66
CA PRO A 88 -16.30 -11.17 -12.57
C PRO A 88 -16.54 -9.73 -13.04
N GLY A 89 -15.48 -8.93 -13.15
CA GLY A 89 -15.57 -7.51 -13.46
C GLY A 89 -15.86 -6.60 -12.26
N THR A 90 -16.14 -7.13 -11.07
CA THR A 90 -16.34 -6.30 -9.87
C THR A 90 -15.06 -5.54 -9.54
N PRO A 91 -15.11 -4.21 -9.33
CA PRO A 91 -13.98 -3.46 -8.82
C PRO A 91 -13.78 -3.75 -7.32
N LEU A 92 -12.53 -3.98 -6.95
CA LEU A 92 -12.10 -4.24 -5.58
C LEU A 92 -10.97 -3.30 -5.18
N ALA A 93 -10.78 -3.10 -3.89
CA ALA A 93 -9.54 -2.53 -3.37
C ALA A 93 -9.18 -3.16 -2.03
N PHE A 94 -7.88 -3.24 -1.73
CA PHE A 94 -7.41 -3.43 -0.36
C PHE A 94 -7.01 -2.08 0.20
N LYS A 95 -7.63 -1.70 1.31
CA LYS A 95 -7.38 -0.44 2.01
C LYS A 95 -6.49 -0.67 3.23
N LEU A 96 -5.63 0.30 3.49
CA LEU A 96 -4.75 0.33 4.65
C LEU A 96 -5.53 0.58 5.93
N ALA A 97 -5.05 -0.02 7.00
CA ALA A 97 -5.58 0.15 8.34
C ALA A 97 -5.33 1.56 8.89
N VAL A 98 -6.05 1.90 9.96
CA VAL A 98 -5.79 3.07 10.82
C VAL A 98 -5.67 4.43 10.10
N GLY A 99 -6.28 4.55 8.92
CA GLY A 99 -6.22 5.78 8.12
C GLY A 99 -4.84 6.08 7.51
N ALA A 100 -3.99 5.06 7.38
CA ALA A 100 -2.67 5.20 6.76
C ALA A 100 -2.77 5.42 5.25
N THR A 101 -1.71 6.00 4.70
CA THR A 101 -1.46 6.15 3.27
C THR A 101 -0.09 5.57 2.93
N MET A 102 0.10 5.05 1.72
CA MET A 102 1.39 4.55 1.27
C MET A 102 2.39 5.72 1.09
N GLN A 103 3.37 5.81 1.99
CA GLN A 103 4.41 6.85 2.02
C GLN A 103 5.81 6.32 1.68
N HIS A 104 5.88 5.13 1.07
CA HIS A 104 7.11 4.58 0.50
C HIS A 104 7.04 4.59 -1.03
N PRO A 105 8.12 4.96 -1.74
CA PRO A 105 8.17 4.81 -3.19
C PRO A 105 8.15 3.33 -3.54
N GLY A 106 7.20 2.90 -4.37
CA GLY A 106 7.03 1.47 -4.57
C GLY A 106 5.92 1.06 -5.55
N PRO A 107 6.07 -0.09 -6.22
CA PRO A 107 5.01 -0.69 -7.00
C PRO A 107 3.96 -1.35 -6.09
N ALA A 108 2.82 -1.64 -6.68
CA ALA A 108 1.84 -2.54 -6.09
C ALA A 108 1.48 -3.69 -7.03
N PHE A 109 1.07 -4.81 -6.46
CA PHE A 109 0.69 -6.03 -7.16
C PHE A 109 -0.55 -6.65 -6.54
N VAL A 110 -1.36 -7.30 -7.37
CA VAL A 110 -2.44 -8.17 -6.90
C VAL A 110 -2.37 -9.50 -7.63
N TYR A 111 -2.36 -10.57 -6.85
CA TYR A 111 -2.36 -11.95 -7.33
C TYR A 111 -3.61 -12.67 -6.83
N MET A 112 -4.06 -13.64 -7.61
CA MET A 112 -5.14 -14.54 -7.22
C MET A 112 -4.66 -16.00 -7.26
N SER A 113 -5.17 -16.81 -6.35
CA SER A 113 -4.96 -18.26 -6.35
C SER A 113 -6.26 -18.98 -6.06
N LYS A 114 -6.65 -19.89 -6.96
CA LYS A 114 -7.88 -20.66 -6.82
C LYS A 114 -7.70 -21.71 -5.73
N ALA A 115 -8.61 -21.72 -4.76
CA ALA A 115 -8.67 -22.77 -3.75
C ALA A 115 -9.12 -24.09 -4.41
N PRO A 116 -8.51 -25.23 -4.07
CA PRO A 116 -8.97 -26.55 -4.55
C PRO A 116 -10.30 -26.97 -3.90
N GLY A 117 -10.72 -26.29 -2.83
CA GLY A 117 -11.95 -26.52 -2.07
C GLY A 117 -12.35 -25.26 -1.32
N ASP A 118 -12.74 -25.39 -0.05
CA ASP A 118 -13.04 -24.24 0.81
C ASP A 118 -11.77 -23.39 1.02
N VAL A 119 -11.86 -22.09 0.68
CA VAL A 119 -10.75 -21.16 0.85
C VAL A 119 -10.38 -20.94 2.32
N LYS A 120 -11.30 -21.18 3.27
CA LYS A 120 -11.02 -21.10 4.70
C LYS A 120 -10.00 -22.14 5.16
N GLU A 121 -9.88 -23.26 4.44
CA GLU A 121 -8.92 -24.34 4.68
C GLU A 121 -7.67 -24.26 3.77
N TYR A 122 -7.69 -23.38 2.77
CA TYR A 122 -6.63 -23.27 1.78
C TYR A 122 -5.49 -22.36 2.24
N ALA A 123 -4.26 -22.89 2.28
CA ALA A 123 -3.06 -22.16 2.72
C ALA A 123 -2.33 -21.39 1.60
N GLY A 124 -2.84 -21.41 0.36
CA GLY A 124 -2.22 -20.70 -0.76
C GLY A 124 -1.02 -21.42 -1.38
N ASP A 125 -0.90 -22.74 -1.25
CA ASP A 125 0.17 -23.57 -1.85
C ASP A 125 -0.03 -23.91 -3.33
N GLY A 126 -1.20 -23.59 -3.87
CA GLY A 126 -1.49 -23.66 -5.29
C GLY A 126 -0.82 -22.54 -6.09
N ASP A 127 -1.26 -22.42 -7.33
CA ASP A 127 -0.68 -21.50 -8.31
C ASP A 127 -1.27 -20.09 -8.15
N TRP A 128 -0.42 -19.09 -8.29
CA TRP A 128 -0.77 -17.67 -8.21
C TRP A 128 -0.60 -17.03 -9.57
N PHE A 129 -1.66 -16.39 -10.09
CA PHE A 129 -1.60 -15.55 -11.29
C PHE A 129 -1.76 -14.09 -10.91
N LYS A 130 -1.01 -13.20 -11.58
CA LYS A 130 -1.09 -11.77 -11.34
C LYS A 130 -2.29 -11.20 -12.10
N ILE A 131 -3.12 -10.37 -11.46
CA ILE A 131 -4.27 -9.70 -12.09
C ILE A 131 -4.14 -8.18 -12.14
N HIS A 132 -3.18 -7.63 -11.39
CA HIS A 132 -2.94 -6.19 -11.37
C HIS A 132 -1.48 -5.90 -11.02
N GLN A 133 -0.94 -4.84 -11.61
CA GLN A 133 0.26 -4.18 -11.16
C GLN A 133 0.20 -2.69 -11.47
N GLU A 134 0.86 -1.90 -10.64
CA GLU A 134 1.09 -0.48 -10.87
C GLU A 134 2.49 -0.09 -10.42
N GLY A 135 3.06 0.92 -11.07
CA GLY A 135 4.43 1.39 -10.82
C GLY A 135 4.51 2.91 -10.92
N ILE A 136 5.53 3.41 -11.61
CA ILE A 136 5.66 4.85 -11.90
C ILE A 136 4.61 5.25 -12.94
N CYS A 137 3.79 6.28 -12.65
CA CYS A 137 2.81 6.83 -13.59
C CYS A 137 2.65 8.35 -13.55
N ASN A 138 3.42 9.05 -12.71
CA ASN A 138 3.44 10.50 -12.65
C ASN A 138 4.85 11.03 -12.92
N ASP A 139 4.95 12.27 -13.38
CA ASP A 139 6.23 12.95 -13.68
C ASP A 139 6.96 13.47 -12.43
N GLY A 140 6.46 13.15 -11.23
CA GLY A 140 7.10 13.51 -9.96
C GLY A 140 8.43 12.80 -9.70
N PRO A 141 9.08 13.08 -8.56
CA PRO A 141 10.31 12.39 -8.14
C PRO A 141 10.06 10.90 -7.90
N VAL A 142 10.95 10.03 -8.40
CA VAL A 142 10.92 8.57 -8.18
C VAL A 142 11.10 8.20 -6.70
N THR A 143 11.64 9.10 -5.89
CA THR A 143 11.70 8.93 -4.44
C THR A 143 10.33 9.11 -3.75
N THR A 144 9.33 9.67 -4.44
CA THR A 144 8.02 10.03 -3.85
C THR A 144 6.86 9.93 -4.87
N THR A 145 6.39 11.06 -5.42
CA THR A 145 5.10 11.21 -6.09
C THR A 145 5.02 10.60 -7.50
N ALA A 146 6.13 10.05 -8.03
CA ALA A 146 6.13 9.37 -9.32
C ALA A 146 5.24 8.10 -9.33
N TRP A 147 5.11 7.42 -8.19
CA TRP A 147 4.43 6.13 -8.08
C TRP A 147 2.92 6.31 -8.00
N CYS A 148 2.15 5.45 -8.67
CA CYS A 148 0.69 5.47 -8.62
C CYS A 148 0.13 5.25 -7.22
N THR A 149 0.88 4.52 -6.40
CA THR A 149 0.58 4.16 -5.02
C THR A 149 0.81 5.31 -4.04
N TRP A 150 1.61 6.31 -4.42
CA TRP A 150 2.03 7.36 -3.50
C TRP A 150 0.83 8.12 -2.93
N ASP A 151 0.80 8.25 -1.60
CA ASP A 151 -0.25 8.94 -0.84
C ASP A 151 -1.67 8.33 -1.03
N LYS A 152 -1.77 7.11 -1.56
CA LYS A 152 -3.03 6.38 -1.64
C LYS A 152 -3.27 5.59 -0.35
N ASP A 153 -4.52 5.52 0.07
CA ASP A 153 -4.95 4.70 1.22
C ASP A 153 -5.28 3.26 0.82
N ARG A 154 -5.25 2.93 -0.48
CA ARG A 154 -5.68 1.64 -1.01
C ARG A 154 -5.03 1.30 -2.35
N ILE A 155 -4.95 0.00 -2.66
CA ILE A 155 -4.63 -0.53 -3.99
C ILE A 155 -5.93 -0.99 -4.62
N SER A 156 -6.30 -0.39 -5.75
CA SER A 156 -7.57 -0.64 -6.45
C SER A 156 -7.33 -1.45 -7.72
N PHE A 157 -8.18 -2.44 -7.96
CA PHE A 157 -8.05 -3.37 -9.09
C PHE A 157 -9.44 -3.88 -9.49
N GLN A 158 -9.50 -4.66 -10.56
CA GLN A 158 -10.73 -5.28 -11.04
C GLN A 158 -10.53 -6.79 -11.13
N ILE A 159 -11.53 -7.57 -10.73
CA ILE A 159 -11.53 -9.02 -11.03
C ILE A 159 -11.67 -9.18 -12.55
N PRO A 160 -10.73 -9.85 -13.25
CA PRO A 160 -10.85 -10.04 -14.68
C PRO A 160 -12.18 -10.70 -15.06
N ALA A 161 -12.84 -10.22 -16.12
CA ALA A 161 -14.18 -10.69 -16.50
C ALA A 161 -14.23 -12.20 -16.85
N GLY A 162 -13.12 -12.76 -17.33
CA GLY A 162 -13.00 -14.20 -17.60
C GLY A 162 -12.63 -15.06 -16.40
N THR A 163 -12.53 -14.51 -15.18
CA THR A 163 -12.17 -15.28 -13.98
C THR A 163 -13.15 -16.42 -13.75
N PRO A 164 -12.70 -17.68 -13.73
CA PRO A 164 -13.58 -18.82 -13.48
C PRO A 164 -14.25 -18.74 -12.11
N ALA A 165 -15.46 -19.30 -12.01
CA ALA A 165 -16.13 -19.40 -10.73
C ALA A 165 -15.35 -20.29 -9.75
N GLY A 166 -15.43 -19.96 -8.47
CA GLY A 166 -14.79 -20.67 -7.38
C GLY A 166 -14.31 -19.75 -6.28
N GLN A 167 -13.74 -20.31 -5.22
CA GLN A 167 -13.16 -19.54 -4.15
C GLN A 167 -11.68 -19.28 -4.39
N TYR A 168 -11.22 -18.10 -4.01
CA TYR A 168 -9.87 -17.62 -4.28
C TYR A 168 -9.29 -16.91 -3.06
N LEU A 169 -7.99 -17.09 -2.86
CA LEU A 169 -7.19 -16.10 -2.15
C LEU A 169 -6.81 -14.97 -3.11
N VAL A 170 -6.89 -13.74 -2.62
CA VAL A 170 -6.42 -12.54 -3.32
C VAL A 170 -5.30 -11.93 -2.48
N ARG A 171 -4.06 -11.97 -2.97
CA ARG A 171 -2.89 -11.39 -2.32
C ARG A 171 -2.65 -10.01 -2.87
N VAL A 172 -2.75 -8.98 -2.02
CA VAL A 172 -2.30 -7.63 -2.32
C VAL A 172 -0.89 -7.42 -1.79
N GLU A 173 -0.09 -6.65 -2.49
CA GLU A 173 1.23 -6.26 -2.04
C GLU A 173 1.59 -4.84 -2.48
N HIS A 174 2.18 -4.08 -1.56
CA HIS A 174 2.95 -2.88 -1.85
C HIS A 174 4.42 -3.15 -1.48
N VAL A 175 5.38 -2.71 -2.30
CA VAL A 175 6.81 -2.91 -2.02
C VAL A 175 7.53 -1.58 -1.89
N GLY A 176 7.97 -1.22 -0.68
CA GLY A 176 8.81 -0.04 -0.45
C GLY A 176 10.23 -0.25 -0.98
N LEU A 177 10.66 0.60 -1.90
CA LEU A 177 11.95 0.49 -2.59
C LEU A 177 13.03 1.47 -2.09
N HIS A 178 12.75 2.24 -1.05
CA HIS A 178 13.67 3.25 -0.52
C HIS A 178 15.02 2.66 -0.04
N GLY A 179 15.05 1.37 0.36
CA GLY A 179 16.26 0.60 0.69
C GLY A 179 16.64 -0.48 -0.33
N ALA A 180 15.91 -0.62 -1.44
CA ALA A 180 16.06 -1.75 -2.36
C ALA A 180 17.46 -1.83 -2.99
N HIS A 181 18.07 -0.71 -3.35
CA HIS A 181 19.46 -0.64 -3.84
C HIS A 181 20.53 -1.28 -2.92
N ALA A 182 20.20 -1.50 -1.64
CA ALA A 182 21.04 -2.18 -0.65
C ALA A 182 20.52 -3.58 -0.27
N GLY A 183 19.57 -4.14 -1.03
CA GLY A 183 18.91 -5.41 -0.74
C GLY A 183 17.84 -5.33 0.36
N GLU A 184 17.40 -4.14 0.76
CA GLU A 184 16.49 -3.90 1.87
C GLU A 184 15.06 -3.51 1.43
N ALA A 185 14.60 -4.04 0.29
CA ALA A 185 13.21 -3.86 -0.15
C ALA A 185 12.22 -4.32 0.94
N GLU A 186 11.14 -3.56 1.10
CA GLU A 186 10.14 -3.75 2.16
C GLU A 186 8.80 -4.21 1.60
N PHE A 187 8.40 -5.44 1.91
CA PHE A 187 7.16 -6.02 1.40
C PHE A 187 6.02 -5.88 2.42
N PHE A 188 4.93 -5.22 2.03
CA PHE A 188 3.69 -5.07 2.80
C PHE A 188 2.55 -5.77 2.06
N TYR A 189 1.98 -6.82 2.64
CA TYR A 189 1.04 -7.69 1.95
C TYR A 189 0.04 -8.32 2.92
N ALA A 190 -1.10 -8.70 2.35
CA ALA A 190 -2.16 -9.42 3.02
C ALA A 190 -2.93 -10.28 2.00
N CYS A 191 -3.68 -11.27 2.50
CA CYS A 191 -4.58 -12.07 1.68
C CYS A 191 -6.04 -11.82 2.07
N GLY A 192 -6.88 -11.56 1.08
CA GLY A 192 -8.33 -11.59 1.20
C GLY A 192 -8.94 -12.89 0.67
N GLN A 193 -10.19 -13.16 1.05
CA GLN A 193 -10.94 -14.35 0.61
C GLN A 193 -12.17 -13.93 -0.17
N ILE A 194 -12.30 -14.46 -1.39
CA ILE A 194 -13.46 -14.19 -2.23
C ILE A 194 -14.03 -15.49 -2.83
N GLU A 195 -15.32 -15.46 -3.14
CA GLU A 195 -16.00 -16.41 -4.01
C GLU A 195 -16.38 -15.68 -5.29
N VAL A 196 -15.71 -16.01 -6.39
CA VAL A 196 -16.06 -15.53 -7.72
C VAL A 196 -17.25 -16.34 -8.20
N THR A 197 -18.35 -15.65 -8.48
CA THR A 197 -19.58 -16.21 -9.02
C THR A 197 -19.58 -16.20 -10.55
N GLY A 198 -20.67 -16.63 -11.19
CA GLY A 198 -20.84 -16.55 -12.65
C GLY A 198 -20.19 -17.68 -13.44
N ASN A 199 -19.85 -17.42 -14.70
CA ASN A 199 -19.44 -18.44 -15.68
C ASN A 199 -18.20 -18.01 -16.50
N GLY A 200 -17.29 -17.24 -15.90
CA GLY A 200 -16.02 -16.89 -16.55
C GLY A 200 -15.30 -18.16 -17.04
N ALA A 201 -14.79 -18.11 -18.27
CA ALA A 201 -14.21 -19.27 -18.97
C ALA A 201 -12.74 -19.09 -19.34
N GLY A 202 -12.10 -18.02 -18.85
CA GLY A 202 -10.69 -17.78 -19.11
C GLY A 202 -9.80 -18.79 -18.39
N VAL A 203 -8.56 -18.90 -18.84
CA VAL A 203 -7.55 -19.80 -18.25
C VAL A 203 -6.48 -18.92 -17.57
N PRO A 204 -6.49 -18.80 -16.24
CA PRO A 204 -5.54 -17.95 -15.53
C PRO A 204 -4.09 -18.40 -15.73
N GLY A 205 -3.24 -17.49 -16.20
CA GLY A 205 -1.82 -17.75 -16.36
C GLY A 205 -1.10 -16.61 -17.09
N PRO A 206 0.25 -16.59 -17.11
CA PRO A 206 1.14 -17.55 -16.43
C PRO A 206 1.10 -17.46 -14.90
N THR A 207 1.61 -18.49 -14.22
CA THR A 207 1.52 -18.64 -12.76
C THR A 207 2.88 -18.74 -12.07
N VAL A 208 2.90 -18.44 -10.77
CA VAL A 208 4.05 -18.56 -9.86
C VAL A 208 3.63 -19.16 -8.52
N LYS A 209 4.62 -19.46 -7.66
CA LYS A 209 4.42 -19.89 -6.27
C LYS A 209 4.96 -18.83 -5.31
N PHE A 210 4.29 -18.65 -4.18
CA PHE A 210 4.84 -17.96 -3.02
C PHE A 210 5.05 -18.99 -1.90
N PRO A 211 6.21 -19.06 -1.23
CA PRO A 211 7.50 -18.55 -1.68
C PRO A 211 7.95 -19.21 -3.00
N GLY A 212 8.92 -18.61 -3.67
CA GLY A 212 9.50 -19.09 -4.94
C GLY A 212 9.56 -18.03 -6.02
N ALA A 213 8.54 -17.18 -6.12
CA ALA A 213 8.44 -16.11 -7.10
C ALA A 213 9.55 -15.05 -6.95
N TYR A 214 9.99 -14.77 -5.72
CA TYR A 214 10.94 -13.71 -5.42
C TYR A 214 12.25 -14.27 -4.87
N GLN A 215 13.36 -13.74 -5.38
CA GLN A 215 14.72 -14.03 -4.96
C GLN A 215 15.44 -12.76 -4.54
N PRO A 216 16.42 -12.84 -3.60
CA PRO A 216 17.10 -11.66 -3.07
C PRO A 216 17.78 -10.78 -4.13
N LYS A 217 18.17 -11.37 -5.27
CA LYS A 217 18.92 -10.71 -6.35
C LYS A 217 18.05 -10.29 -7.53
N ASP A 218 16.73 -10.47 -7.47
CA ASP A 218 15.87 -10.04 -8.56
C ASP A 218 15.96 -8.51 -8.73
N ALA A 219 16.01 -8.07 -9.98
CA ALA A 219 16.11 -6.66 -10.35
C ALA A 219 15.04 -5.77 -9.67
N PRO A 220 13.75 -6.14 -9.61
CA PRO A 220 12.74 -5.32 -8.92
C PRO A 220 13.06 -5.03 -7.45
N TRP A 221 13.70 -5.96 -6.73
CA TRP A 221 14.01 -5.81 -5.30
C TRP A 221 15.37 -5.17 -5.04
N ASN A 222 16.08 -4.83 -6.12
CA ASN A 222 17.37 -4.12 -6.10
C ASN A 222 17.31 -2.80 -6.90
N PHE A 223 16.11 -2.33 -7.22
CA PHE A 223 15.89 -1.10 -7.98
C PHE A 223 16.33 0.16 -7.19
N GLY A 224 17.02 1.08 -7.87
CA GLY A 224 17.55 2.31 -7.25
C GLY A 224 16.66 3.52 -7.46
N VAL A 225 15.82 3.85 -6.47
CA VAL A 225 14.91 5.03 -6.54
C VAL A 225 15.62 6.38 -6.51
N TYR A 226 16.92 6.42 -6.20
CA TYR A 226 17.75 7.63 -6.16
C TYR A 226 18.52 7.88 -7.48
N GLY A 227 18.38 6.98 -8.45
CA GLY A 227 18.96 7.13 -9.78
C GLY A 227 18.07 7.94 -10.73
N THR A 228 18.45 7.94 -12.00
CA THR A 228 17.65 8.52 -13.10
C THR A 228 16.67 7.52 -13.72
N ASP A 229 16.77 6.25 -13.34
CA ASP A 229 15.98 5.17 -13.94
C ASP A 229 14.51 5.31 -13.54
N ARG A 230 13.64 5.26 -14.56
CA ARG A 230 12.18 5.29 -14.39
C ARG A 230 11.51 4.01 -14.86
N ASP A 231 12.28 3.14 -15.52
CA ASP A 231 11.80 1.86 -16.03
C ASP A 231 11.91 0.81 -14.93
N PHE A 232 10.87 0.73 -14.10
CA PHE A 232 10.80 -0.27 -13.05
C PHE A 232 10.68 -1.68 -13.66
N PRO A 233 11.60 -2.61 -13.35
CA PRO A 233 11.57 -3.97 -13.92
C PRO A 233 10.54 -4.82 -13.17
N PHE A 234 9.30 -4.85 -13.65
CA PHE A 234 8.24 -5.65 -13.03
C PHE A 234 8.63 -7.14 -12.92
N PRO A 235 8.39 -7.80 -11.77
CA PRO A 235 8.64 -9.23 -11.62
C PRO A 235 7.65 -10.04 -12.46
N GLU A 236 8.06 -11.21 -12.94
CA GLU A 236 7.15 -12.20 -13.53
C GLU A 236 6.15 -12.74 -12.48
N PRO A 237 4.99 -13.26 -12.89
CA PRO A 237 4.46 -13.31 -14.26
C PRO A 237 3.86 -11.96 -14.70
N ALA A 238 3.67 -11.78 -16.00
CA ALA A 238 2.83 -10.72 -16.55
C ALA A 238 1.38 -10.75 -15.99
N VAL A 239 0.68 -9.62 -16.07
CA VAL A 239 -0.73 -9.52 -15.67
C VAL A 239 -1.61 -10.34 -16.61
N TRP A 240 -2.42 -11.23 -16.04
CA TRP A 240 -3.49 -11.92 -16.73
C TRP A 240 -4.75 -11.04 -16.81
N THR A 241 -5.25 -10.82 -18.02
CA THR A 241 -6.34 -9.88 -18.31
C THR A 241 -7.71 -10.54 -18.49
N GLY A 242 -7.82 -11.86 -18.22
CA GLY A 242 -9.09 -12.59 -18.29
C GLY A 242 -9.29 -13.47 -19.51
N GLY A 243 -8.32 -13.55 -20.43
CA GLY A 243 -8.39 -14.41 -21.62
C GLY A 243 -7.81 -15.81 -21.42
N ASP A 244 -7.63 -16.54 -22.53
CA ASP A 244 -6.85 -17.78 -22.52
C ASP A 244 -5.37 -17.46 -22.28
N SER A 245 -4.70 -18.28 -21.46
CA SER A 245 -3.26 -18.17 -21.22
C SER A 245 -2.47 -18.63 -22.46
N GLY A 246 -2.47 -17.80 -23.51
CA GLY A 246 -1.97 -18.19 -24.83
C GLY A 246 -1.87 -17.04 -25.83
N SER A 247 -1.26 -15.92 -25.47
CA SER A 247 -0.47 -15.07 -26.39
C SER A 247 0.14 -13.93 -25.59
N GLY A 248 1.47 -13.94 -25.43
CA GLY A 248 2.20 -12.79 -24.91
C GLY A 248 2.03 -11.62 -25.88
N SER A 249 1.35 -10.57 -25.43
CA SER A 249 1.42 -9.26 -26.03
C SER A 249 1.57 -8.28 -24.89
N ASN A 250 2.70 -7.58 -24.91
CA ASN A 250 3.07 -6.51 -23.99
C ASN A 250 1.93 -5.46 -24.02
N ALA A 251 0.97 -5.58 -23.11
CA ALA A 251 -0.17 -4.69 -23.05
C ALA A 251 0.28 -3.44 -22.28
N THR A 252 0.61 -2.40 -23.05
CA THR A 252 0.70 -1.03 -22.55
C THR A 252 -0.55 -0.73 -21.73
N GLN A 253 -0.33 -0.31 -20.49
CA GLN A 253 -1.34 0.19 -19.56
C GLN A 253 -2.34 1.11 -20.29
N PRO A 254 -3.67 0.90 -20.15
CA PRO A 254 -4.62 1.88 -20.65
C PRO A 254 -4.47 3.15 -19.81
N THR A 255 -4.10 4.24 -20.47
CA THR A 255 -4.19 5.60 -19.96
C THR A 255 -5.66 5.89 -19.60
N PRO A 256 -5.94 6.65 -18.52
CA PRO A 256 -7.30 7.10 -18.23
C PRO A 256 -7.82 7.93 -19.40
N ALA A 257 -8.93 7.48 -19.99
CA ALA A 257 -9.60 8.23 -21.03
C ALA A 257 -10.02 9.61 -20.48
N THR A 258 -9.37 10.66 -20.96
CA THR A 258 -9.81 12.04 -20.75
C THR A 258 -11.16 12.18 -21.44
N THR A 259 -12.21 12.38 -20.66
CA THR A 259 -13.55 12.63 -21.17
C THR A 259 -13.53 13.97 -21.90
N ALA A 260 -13.66 13.95 -23.22
CA ALA A 260 -13.93 15.16 -24.00
C ALA A 260 -15.29 15.73 -23.58
N PRO A 261 -15.44 17.05 -23.42
CA PRO A 261 -16.69 17.64 -22.98
C PRO A 261 -17.76 17.50 -24.06
N ILE A 262 -18.89 16.90 -23.68
CA ILE A 262 -20.09 16.79 -24.50
C ILE A 262 -20.69 18.20 -24.66
N SER A 263 -20.74 18.66 -25.92
CA SER A 263 -21.47 19.86 -26.31
C SER A 263 -22.97 19.68 -26.06
N SER A 264 -23.51 20.41 -25.08
CA SER A 264 -24.94 20.61 -24.94
C SER A 264 -25.35 21.89 -25.65
N LYS A 265 -26.22 21.75 -26.65
CA LYS A 265 -26.94 22.87 -27.28
C LYS A 265 -27.93 23.45 -26.26
N SER A 266 -27.86 24.75 -26.01
CA SER A 266 -28.96 25.55 -25.43
C SER A 266 -29.25 26.75 -26.34
N PRO A 267 -30.52 27.12 -26.56
CA PRO A 267 -30.87 28.27 -27.37
C PRO A 267 -30.97 29.56 -26.54
N VAL A 268 -30.31 30.59 -27.06
CA VAL A 268 -30.71 32.00 -27.22
C VAL A 268 -31.50 32.67 -26.08
N THR A 269 -30.87 33.64 -25.41
CA THR A 269 -31.54 34.90 -25.04
C THR A 269 -30.54 36.08 -25.03
N SER A 270 -31.05 37.24 -25.40
CA SER A 270 -30.35 38.42 -25.92
C SER A 270 -29.61 39.28 -24.89
N ALA A 271 -28.68 40.06 -25.47
CA ALA A 271 -27.77 41.04 -24.89
C ALA A 271 -28.38 42.08 -23.94
N THR A 272 -27.56 42.53 -22.98
CA THR A 272 -27.35 43.96 -22.68
C THR A 272 -25.94 44.17 -22.14
N SER A 273 -25.26 45.17 -22.69
CA SER A 273 -23.89 45.63 -22.44
C SER A 273 -23.77 46.54 -21.22
N VAL A 274 -22.69 46.41 -20.42
CA VAL A 274 -22.01 47.53 -19.75
C VAL A 274 -20.58 47.17 -19.31
N THR A 275 -19.63 47.87 -19.95
CA THR A 275 -18.38 48.51 -19.49
C THR A 275 -17.42 47.86 -18.48
N GLU A 276 -16.17 47.75 -18.96
CA GLU A 276 -14.90 47.56 -18.25
C GLU A 276 -14.63 48.60 -17.14
N ALA A 277 -14.05 48.12 -16.03
CA ALA A 277 -13.16 48.92 -15.18
C ALA A 277 -12.08 48.00 -14.58
N SER A 278 -10.84 48.23 -14.98
CA SER A 278 -9.63 47.60 -14.44
C SER A 278 -9.39 48.03 -12.98
N PHE A 279 -8.97 47.11 -12.12
CA PHE A 279 -8.26 47.47 -10.88
C PHE A 279 -7.08 46.53 -10.60
N SER A 280 -5.99 47.18 -10.23
CA SER A 280 -4.64 46.67 -10.06
C SER A 280 -4.45 45.89 -8.75
N SER A 281 -3.52 44.95 -8.82
CA SER A 281 -2.73 44.27 -7.78
C SER A 281 -2.63 44.95 -6.41
N GLN A 282 -2.68 44.14 -5.35
CA GLN A 282 -1.85 44.32 -4.16
C GLN A 282 -1.70 43.01 -3.36
N THR A 283 -0.46 42.60 -3.17
CA THR A 283 0.03 41.55 -2.27
C THR A 283 0.17 42.07 -0.84
N PRO A 284 -0.07 41.27 0.21
CA PRO A 284 0.50 41.53 1.53
C PRO A 284 1.71 40.62 1.78
N VAL A 285 2.87 41.28 1.94
CA VAL A 285 4.07 40.78 2.60
C VAL A 285 3.80 40.75 4.11
N SER A 286 4.12 39.64 4.79
CA SER A 286 4.24 39.62 6.24
C SER A 286 5.69 39.34 6.65
N SER A 287 6.27 40.36 7.28
CA SER A 287 7.61 40.46 7.81
C SER A 287 7.84 39.61 9.06
N GLN A 288 9.00 38.96 9.11
CA GLN A 288 9.59 38.35 10.30
C GLN A 288 10.20 39.43 11.21
N THR A 289 10.15 39.23 12.53
CA THR A 289 11.00 39.91 13.51
C THR A 289 11.82 38.87 14.30
N PRO A 290 13.11 39.14 14.56
CA PRO A 290 14.03 38.20 15.20
C PRO A 290 14.02 38.34 16.73
N ILE A 291 14.30 37.25 17.45
CA ILE A 291 14.72 37.31 18.85
C ILE A 291 16.06 36.59 18.98
N VAL A 292 17.09 37.34 19.37
CA VAL A 292 18.42 36.89 19.73
C VAL A 292 18.57 36.93 21.25
N GLY A 293 19.16 35.88 21.81
CA GLY A 293 20.20 36.01 22.84
C GLY A 293 19.84 35.64 24.27
N GLY A 294 20.43 34.56 24.78
CA GLY A 294 20.47 34.24 26.20
C GLY A 294 21.29 32.98 26.53
N ASN A 295 22.61 33.07 26.38
CA ASN A 295 23.57 32.07 26.86
C ASN A 295 23.57 32.02 28.40
N ASN A 296 23.63 30.81 28.99
CA ASN A 296 24.47 30.61 30.17
C ASN A 296 24.97 29.17 30.29
N ALA A 297 26.28 29.05 30.45
CA ALA A 297 27.04 27.82 30.63
C ALA A 297 27.12 27.45 32.13
N GLY A 298 27.23 26.16 32.45
CA GLY A 298 27.33 25.71 33.85
C GLY A 298 27.64 24.23 34.10
N LYS A 299 28.79 23.75 33.59
CA LYS A 299 29.68 22.66 34.08
C LYS A 299 29.20 21.18 34.24
N PRO A 300 30.13 20.19 34.09
CA PRO A 300 29.86 18.75 34.07
C PRO A 300 30.33 18.00 35.34
N SER A 301 29.82 16.77 35.56
CA SER A 301 30.43 15.77 36.46
C SER A 301 30.30 14.38 35.81
N LYS A 302 31.39 13.77 35.34
CA LYS A 302 32.41 12.92 36.01
C LYS A 302 32.11 11.42 35.85
N CYS A 303 33.05 10.75 35.18
CA CYS A 303 33.25 9.32 35.05
C CYS A 303 33.26 8.57 36.39
N SER A 304 32.86 7.30 36.37
CA SER A 304 33.55 6.26 37.13
C SER A 304 33.45 4.91 36.44
N ALA A 305 34.63 4.41 36.06
CA ALA A 305 34.85 3.03 35.65
C ALA A 305 34.67 2.07 36.85
N LYS A 306 34.16 0.86 36.59
CA LYS A 306 34.39 -0.30 37.46
C LYS A 306 34.92 -1.46 36.63
N LYS A 307 36.08 -1.95 37.06
CA LYS A 307 36.79 -3.14 36.57
C LYS A 307 36.67 -4.24 37.63
N HIS A 308 36.81 -5.48 37.17
CA HIS A 308 36.94 -6.76 37.90
C HIS A 308 35.61 -7.42 38.34
N ARG A 309 35.43 -8.74 38.20
CA ARG A 309 36.41 -9.81 38.45
C ARG A 309 35.95 -11.14 37.81
N LYS A 310 36.90 -11.91 37.28
CA LYS A 310 36.78 -13.34 36.92
C LYS A 310 36.38 -14.18 38.15
N ARG A 311 35.58 -15.23 37.95
CA ARG A 311 35.64 -16.46 38.74
C ARG A 311 35.39 -17.67 37.85
N ALA A 312 36.34 -18.59 37.89
CA ALA A 312 36.29 -19.95 37.39
C ALA A 312 36.36 -20.91 38.60
N HIS A 313 35.92 -22.16 38.39
CA HIS A 313 35.98 -23.35 39.27
C HIS A 313 34.98 -23.41 40.44
N VAL A 314 34.41 -24.56 40.83
CA VAL A 314 34.50 -26.00 40.46
C VAL A 314 33.30 -26.71 41.16
N HIS A 315 32.86 -27.84 40.57
CA HIS A 315 31.90 -28.86 41.07
C HIS A 315 30.42 -28.49 41.20
#